data_AF-A0A7W7YCY4-F1
#
_entry.id   AF-A0A7W7YCY4-F1
#
_cell.length_a   1.000
_cell.length_b   1.000
_cell.length_c   1.000
_cell.angle_alpha   90.00
_cell.angle_beta   90.00
_cell.angle_gamma   90.00
#
_symmetry.space_group_name_H-M   'P 1'
#
loop_
_entity.id
_entity.type
_entity.pdbx_description
1 polymer ?
#
loop_
_entity_poly.entity_id
_entity_poly.type
_entity_poly.pdbx_seq_one_letter_code
_entity_poly.pdbx_strand_id
1 'polypeptide(L)' 'MLSSIRLLEVFPEIGPVVYRGNIRRVLVFRRHFGLFYVVEDRGIILHALLDLRQDPQSIMRRLRSI' A
#
# COMPACT_ATOMS: atom_id res chain seq x y z
N MET A 1 3.56 12.93 -7.77
CA MET A 1 3.66 11.51 -8.16
C MET A 1 4.72 10.81 -7.31
N LEU A 2 5.98 11.27 -7.33
CA LEU A 2 7.05 10.85 -6.39
C LEU A 2 6.88 11.39 -4.96
N SER A 3 6.05 12.43 -4.78
CA SER A 3 5.78 13.06 -3.49
C SER A 3 5.27 12.10 -2.41
N SER A 4 4.43 11.12 -2.78
CA SER A 4 3.92 10.12 -1.84
C SER A 4 4.99 9.11 -1.41
N ILE A 5 5.95 8.80 -2.28
CA ILE A 5 7.06 7.89 -1.94
C ILE A 5 8.04 8.58 -0.99
N ARG A 6 8.38 9.85 -1.25
CA ARG A 6 9.19 10.65 -0.32
C ARG A 6 8.53 10.78 1.05
N LEU A 7 7.20 10.84 1.09
CA LEU A 7 6.47 10.85 2.35
C LEU A 7 6.64 9.54 3.13
N LEU A 8 6.70 8.39 2.43
CA LEU A 8 6.93 7.09 3.05
C LEU A 8 8.37 6.89 3.54
N GLU A 9 9.35 7.56 2.93
CA GLU A 9 10.74 7.55 3.42
C GLU A 9 10.84 8.24 4.79
N VAL A 10 10.07 9.31 5.01
CA VAL A 10 10.09 10.09 6.25
C VAL A 10 9.08 9.54 7.28
N PHE A 11 7.93 9.06 6.82
CA PHE A 11 6.83 8.59 7.65
C PHE A 11 6.33 7.21 7.19
N PRO A 12 7.11 6.14 7.45
CA PRO A 12 6.78 4.81 6.99
C PRO A 12 5.44 4.31 7.56
N GLU A 13 5.03 4.68 8.77
CA GLU A 13 3.73 4.24 9.32
C GLU A 13 2.50 5.08 8.90
N ILE A 14 2.63 6.06 8.01
CA ILE A 14 1.54 7.00 7.70
C ILE A 14 0.27 6.33 7.12
N GLY A 15 0.42 5.20 6.44
CA GLY A 15 -0.71 4.41 5.94
C GLY A 15 -1.37 3.58 7.04
N PRO A 16 -2.71 3.52 7.12
CA PRO A 16 -3.39 2.59 8.02
C PRO A 16 -3.12 1.15 7.62
N VAL A 17 -3.14 0.24 8.61
CA VAL A 17 -3.15 -1.21 8.37
C VAL A 17 -4.52 -1.60 7.80
N VAL A 18 -4.53 -2.27 6.65
CA VAL A 18 -5.77 -2.59 5.91
C VAL A 18 -5.95 -4.08 5.63
N TYR A 19 -4.91 -4.90 5.82
CA TYR A 19 -4.98 -6.32 5.56
C TYR A 19 -4.07 -7.10 6.53
N ARG A 20 -4.50 -8.33 6.84
CA ARG A 20 -3.94 -9.28 7.82
C ARG A 20 -2.50 -8.97 8.26
N GLY A 21 -2.28 -8.79 9.57
CA GLY A 21 -0.97 -8.54 10.15
C GLY A 21 -0.61 -7.06 10.16
N ASN A 22 0.29 -6.65 9.26
CA ASN A 22 0.97 -5.35 9.24
C ASN A 22 0.93 -4.65 7.86
N ILE A 23 0.13 -5.16 6.90
CA ILE A 23 0.04 -4.55 5.56
C ILE A 23 -0.69 -3.21 5.65
N ARG A 24 0.06 -2.15 5.33
CA ARG A 24 -0.40 -0.76 5.27
C ARG A 24 -0.76 -0.37 3.86
N ARG A 25 -1.58 0.67 3.72
CA ARG A 25 -1.94 1.24 2.41
C ARG A 25 -1.90 2.76 2.42
N VAL A 26 -1.28 3.33 1.39
CA VAL A 26 -1.46 4.74 1.03
C VAL A 26 -2.12 4.90 -0.34
N LEU A 27 -2.89 5.96 -0.49
CA LEU A 27 -3.56 6.30 -1.74
C LEU A 27 -2.65 7.16 -2.61
N VAL A 28 -2.42 6.73 -3.84
CA VAL A 28 -1.55 7.40 -4.81
C VAL A 28 -2.30 7.66 -6.12
N PHE A 29 -1.71 8.45 -7.02
CA PHE A 29 -2.27 8.78 -8.33
C PHE A 29 -3.74 9.25 -8.29
N ARG A 30 -3.98 10.40 -7.65
CA ARG A 30 -5.33 10.97 -7.43
C ARG A 30 -6.29 9.99 -6.73
N ARG A 31 -5.74 9.17 -5.82
CA ARG A 31 -6.47 8.18 -5.01
C ARG A 31 -7.05 7.00 -5.78
N HIS A 32 -6.75 6.86 -7.07
CA HIS A 32 -7.21 5.70 -7.86
C HIS A 32 -6.42 4.43 -7.54
N PHE A 33 -5.21 4.55 -6.99
CA PHE A 33 -4.34 3.42 -6.72
C PHE A 33 -4.01 3.31 -5.24
N GLY A 34 -3.98 2.09 -4.73
CA GLY A 34 -3.49 1.77 -3.40
C GLY A 34 -2.09 1.18 -3.51
N LEU A 35 -1.13 1.82 -2.85
CA LEU A 35 0.20 1.24 -2.62
C LEU A 35 0.16 0.47 -1.31
N PHE A 36 0.34 -0.85 -1.38
CA PHE A 36 0.33 -1.77 -0.26
C PHE A 36 1.75 -2.14 0.11
N TYR A 37 2.09 -2.00 1.39
CA TYR A 37 3.46 -2.14 1.87
C TYR A 37 3.49 -2.55 3.34
N VAL A 38 4.65 -3.05 3.78
CA VAL A 38 4.97 -3.28 5.20
C VAL A 38 6.17 -2.44 5.61
N VAL A 39 6.27 -2.17 6.91
CA VAL A 39 7.42 -1.50 7.52
C VAL A 39 8.25 -2.58 8.20
N GLU A 40 9.52 -2.65 7.83
CA GLU A 40 10.54 -3.55 8.37
C GLU A 40 11.69 -2.73 8.95
N ASP A 41 12.56 -3.34 9.76
CA ASP A 41 13.68 -2.65 10.43
C ASP A 41 14.61 -1.90 9.47
N ARG A 42 14.72 -2.35 8.22
CA ARG A 42 15.61 -1.79 7.20
C ARG A 42 14.91 -0.84 6.22
N GLY A 43 13.60 -0.62 6.37
CA GLY A 43 12.82 0.25 5.48
C GLY A 43 11.45 -0.33 5.13
N ILE A 44 10.92 0.07 3.99
CA ILE A 44 9.60 -0.37 3.52
C ILE A 44 9.72 -1.43 2.43
N ILE A 45 8.89 -2.46 2.48
CA ILE A 45 8.73 -3.43 1.39
C ILE A 45 7.41 -3.15 0.69
N LEU A 46 7.47 -2.82 -0.60
CA LEU A 46 6.28 -2.62 -1.42
C LEU A 46 5.78 -3.99 -1.92
N HIS A 47 4.59 -4.40 -1.47
CA HIS A 47 4.00 -5.66 -1.90
C HIS A 47 3.18 -5.52 -3.18
N ALA A 48 2.42 -4.44 -3.34
CA ALA A 48 1.58 -4.25 -4.51
C ALA A 48 1.20 -2.79 -4.77
N LEU A 49 1.02 -2.46 -6.05
CA LEU A 49 0.32 -1.25 -6.49
C LEU A 49 -0.94 -1.70 -7.23
N LEU A 50 -2.12 -1.48 -6.65
CA LEU A 50 -3.39 -1.95 -7.20
C LEU A 50 -4.29 -0.78 -7.56
N ASP A 51 -4.95 -0.86 -8.71
CA ASP A 51 -6.02 0.06 -9.09
C ASP A 51 -7.28 -0.26 -8.27
N LEU A 52 -7.70 0.69 -7.44
CA LEU A 52 -8.82 0.55 -6.52
C LEU A 52 -10.18 0.68 -7.21
N ARG A 53 -10.21 1.02 -8.51
CA ARG A 53 -11.43 1.06 -9.31
C ARG A 53 -11.82 -0.32 -9.86
N GLN A 54 -10.94 -1.32 -9.71
CA GLN A 54 -11.24 -2.70 -10.07
C GLN A 54 -12.25 -3.32 -9.10
N ASP A 55 -12.84 -4.45 -9.52
CA ASP A 55 -13.69 -5.26 -8.67
C ASP A 55 -13.02 -5.53 -7.30
N PRO A 56 -13.67 -5.19 -6.17
CA PRO A 56 -13.13 -5.38 -4.83
C PRO A 56 -12.71 -6.83 -4.55
N GLN A 57 -13.45 -7.82 -5.08
CA GLN A 57 -13.11 -9.23 -4.85
C GLN A 57 -11.80 -9.62 -5.56
N SER A 58 -11.52 -9.05 -6.71
CA SER A 58 -10.26 -9.21 -7.44
C SER A 58 -9.08 -8.62 -6.68
N ILE A 59 -9.27 -7.45 -6.07
CA ILE A 59 -8.26 -6.82 -5.19
C ILE A 59 -7.99 -7.72 -3.98
N MET A 60 -9.03 -8.19 -3.30
CA MET A 60 -8.89 -9.05 -2.12
C MET A 60 -8.20 -10.37 -2.44
N ARG A 61 -8.44 -10.96 -3.62
CA ARG A 61 -7.72 -12.16 -4.07
C ARG A 61 -6.22 -11.91 -4.23
N ARG A 62 -5.82 -10.76 -4.77
CA ARG A 62 -4.39 -10.38 -4.87
C ARG A 62 -3.76 -10.14 -3.49
N LEU A 63 -4.49 -9.53 -2.56
CA LEU A 63 -3.97 -9.34 -1.21
C LEU A 63 -3.81 -10.65 -0.44
N ARG A 64 -4.60 -11.69 -0.75
CA ARG A 64 -4.45 -13.03 -0.17
C ARG A 64 -3.21 -13.79 -0.63
N SER A 65 -2.63 -13.42 -1.76
CA SER A 65 -1.40 -14.04 -2.29
C SER A 65 -0.13 -13.29 -1.88
N ILE A 66 -0.27 -12.22 -1.11
CA ILE A 66 0.83 -11.52 -0.44
C ILE A 66 1.07 -12.21 0.90
#